data_AF-C0FX38-F1
#
_entry.id   AF-C0FX38-F1
#
_cell.length_a   1.000
_cell.length_b   1.000
_cell.length_c   1.000
_cell.angle_alpha   90.00
_cell.angle_beta   90.00
_cell.angle_gamma   90.00
#
_symmetry.space_group_name_H-M   'P 1'
#
loop_
_entity.id
_entity.type
_entity.pdbx_description
1 polymer ?
#
loop_
_entity_poly.entity_id
_entity_poly.type
_entity_poly.pdbx_seq_one_letter_code
_entity_poly.pdbx_strand_id
1 'polypeptide(L)'
;MPEGVPASLFYQVNLGGFLMMTVRNEIKAQIVRAGYTMQELVDRLHEEYGWSDSVSNLSAKLQRESIRYKEVVELADVLGYDLIWQKRR
;
A
#
# COMPACT_ATOMS: atom_id res chain seq x y z
N MET A 1 -15.91 0.67 -24.23
CA MET A 1 -16.77 0.83 -23.04
C MET A 1 -17.68 -0.38 -23.00
N PRO A 2 -17.69 -1.19 -21.93
CA PRO A 2 -18.70 -2.23 -21.79
C PRO A 2 -20.10 -1.60 -21.81
N GLU A 3 -21.05 -2.23 -22.50
CA GLU A 3 -22.40 -1.70 -22.64
C GLU A 3 -23.10 -1.61 -21.28
N GLY A 4 -23.78 -0.50 -21.03
CA GLY A 4 -24.56 -0.26 -19.81
C GLY A 4 -23.81 0.39 -18.64
N VAL A 5 -22.50 0.63 -18.73
CA VAL A 5 -21.76 1.40 -17.71
C VAL A 5 -21.66 2.86 -18.13
N PRO A 6 -22.19 3.82 -17.35
CA PRO A 6 -21.99 5.24 -17.62
C PRO A 6 -20.49 5.55 -17.71
N ALA A 7 -20.08 6.37 -18.69
CA ALA A 7 -18.68 6.72 -18.87
C ALA A 7 -18.05 7.31 -17.59
N SER A 8 -18.82 8.08 -16.81
CA SER A 8 -18.41 8.59 -15.50
C SER A 8 -18.07 7.49 -14.49
N LEU A 9 -18.87 6.42 -14.43
CA LEU A 9 -18.63 5.23 -13.61
C LEU A 9 -17.41 4.44 -14.12
N PHE A 10 -17.28 4.29 -15.44
CA PHE A 10 -16.12 3.63 -16.04
C PHE A 10 -14.82 4.39 -15.74
N TYR A 11 -14.83 5.72 -15.84
CA TYR A 11 -13.68 6.55 -15.48
C TYR A 11 -13.45 6.60 -13.96
N GLN A 12 -14.49 6.66 -13.14
CA GLN A 12 -14.37 6.62 -11.67
C GLN A 12 -13.75 5.31 -11.18
N VAL A 13 -14.09 4.18 -11.81
CA VAL A 13 -13.57 2.86 -11.44
C VAL A 13 -12.19 2.60 -12.06
N ASN A 14 -11.97 2.92 -13.34
CA ASN A 14 -10.72 2.59 -14.05
C ASN A 14 -9.68 3.73 -14.06
N LEU A 15 -10.11 4.97 -14.28
CA LEU A 15 -9.24 6.16 -14.24
C LEU A 15 -9.01 6.61 -12.80
N GLY A 16 -10.00 6.47 -11.92
CA GLY A 16 -9.88 6.76 -10.49
C GLY A 16 -8.85 5.87 -9.80
N GLY A 17 -8.70 4.60 -10.19
CA GLY A 17 -7.63 3.73 -9.71
C GLY A 17 -6.23 4.15 -10.20
N PHE A 18 -6.12 4.64 -11.44
CA PHE A 18 -4.86 5.10 -12.04
C PHE A 18 -4.45 6.51 -11.58
N LEU A 19 -5.39 7.44 -11.43
CA LEU A 19 -5.17 8.82 -10.92
C LEU A 19 -5.10 8.88 -9.38
N MET A 20 -5.59 7.87 -8.65
CA MET A 20 -5.45 7.75 -7.19
C MET A 20 -4.40 6.71 -6.77
N MET A 21 -3.33 6.49 -7.53
CA MET A 21 -2.15 5.75 -7.05
C MET A 21 -1.36 6.59 -6.03
N THR A 22 -1.96 6.76 -4.85
CA THR A 22 -1.29 7.31 -3.66
C THR A 22 -0.40 6.25 -3.03
N VAL A 23 0.61 6.68 -2.25
CA VAL A 23 1.44 5.78 -1.44
C VAL A 23 0.58 4.83 -0.60
N ARG A 24 -0.55 5.33 -0.08
CA ARG A 24 -1.53 4.54 0.67
C ARG A 24 -2.12 3.39 -0.13
N ASN A 25 -2.59 3.66 -1.35
CA ASN A 25 -3.26 2.64 -2.16
C ASN A 25 -2.27 1.59 -2.68
N GLU A 26 -1.06 2.02 -3.05
CA GLU A 26 0.00 1.09 -3.45
C GLU A 26 0.36 0.14 -2.31
N ILE A 27 0.66 0.67 -1.12
CA ILE A 27 1.02 -0.16 0.05
C ILE A 27 -0.12 -1.09 0.44
N LYS A 28 -1.38 -0.61 0.47
CA LYS A 28 -2.54 -1.47 0.75
C LYS A 28 -2.68 -2.59 -0.28
N ALA A 29 -2.45 -2.30 -1.55
CA ALA A 29 -2.54 -3.31 -2.60
C ALA A 29 -1.46 -4.39 -2.45
N GLN A 30 -0.23 -4.01 -2.05
CA GLN A 30 0.83 -4.99 -1.77
C GLN A 30 0.50 -5.88 -0.57
N ILE A 31 -0.06 -5.32 0.51
CA ILE A 31 -0.51 -6.07 1.69
C ILE A 31 -1.51 -7.16 1.29
N VAL A 32 -2.55 -6.78 0.54
CA VAL A 32 -3.58 -7.73 0.09
C VAL A 32 -3.00 -8.76 -0.88
N ARG A 33 -2.11 -8.36 -1.80
CA ARG A 33 -1.44 -9.28 -2.74
C ARG A 33 -0.60 -10.34 -2.02
N ALA A 34 0.04 -9.97 -0.92
CA ALA A 34 0.81 -10.90 -0.09
C ALA A 34 -0.07 -11.82 0.78
N GLY A 35 -1.39 -11.65 0.76
CA GLY A 35 -2.31 -12.44 1.58
C GLY A 35 -2.39 -12.02 3.04
N TYR A 36 -1.95 -10.79 3.36
CA TYR A 36 -2.01 -10.24 4.72
C TYR A 36 -3.24 -9.36 4.90
N THR A 37 -3.80 -9.38 6.10
CA THR A 37 -4.60 -8.28 6.62
C THR A 37 -3.69 -7.15 7.11
N MET A 38 -4.24 -5.94 7.28
CA MET A 38 -3.46 -4.83 7.87
C MET A 38 -2.98 -5.14 9.29
N GLN A 39 -3.75 -5.91 10.07
CA GLN A 39 -3.39 -6.25 11.44
C GLN A 39 -2.21 -7.22 11.46
N GLU A 40 -2.30 -8.31 10.69
CA GLU A 40 -1.21 -9.30 10.61
C GLU A 40 0.11 -8.67 10.18
N LEU A 41 0.11 -7.74 9.21
CA LEU A 41 1.32 -7.02 8.84
C LEU A 41 1.89 -6.22 10.04
N VAL A 42 1.03 -5.46 10.72
CA VAL A 42 1.45 -4.59 11.82
C VAL A 42 1.96 -5.40 13.00
N ASP A 43 1.35 -6.54 13.29
CA ASP A 43 1.80 -7.47 14.34
C ASP A 43 3.20 -8.00 14.01
N ARG A 44 3.45 -8.43 12.76
CA ARG A 44 4.77 -8.88 12.30
C ARG A 44 5.82 -7.77 12.36
N LEU A 45 5.48 -6.57 11.92
CA LEU A 45 6.38 -5.40 12.01
C LEU A 45 6.67 -5.01 13.47
N HIS A 46 5.71 -5.21 14.38
CA HIS A 46 5.93 -5.02 15.81
C HIS A 46 6.92 -6.04 16.35
N GLU A 47 6.73 -7.33 16.04
CA GLU A 47 7.58 -8.42 16.49
C GLU A 47 9.01 -8.35 15.94
N GLU A 48 9.17 -8.09 14.64
CA GLU A 48 10.45 -8.16 13.95
C GLU A 48 11.25 -6.84 14.04
N TYR A 49 10.56 -5.70 14.03
CA TYR A 49 11.17 -4.38 13.87
C TYR A 49 10.79 -3.39 14.98
N GLY A 50 9.99 -3.78 15.97
CA GLY A 50 9.59 -2.93 17.09
C GLY A 50 8.69 -1.77 16.69
N TRP A 51 7.91 -1.91 15.61
CA TRP A 51 6.90 -0.92 15.23
C TRP A 51 5.82 -0.78 16.31
N SER A 52 4.99 0.27 16.22
CA SER A 52 3.72 0.24 16.96
C SER A 52 2.80 -0.82 16.34
N ASP A 53 2.19 -1.64 17.20
CA ASP A 53 1.16 -2.66 16.93
C ASP A 53 -0.20 -2.09 16.47
N SER A 54 -0.29 -0.77 16.24
CA SER A 54 -1.52 -0.09 15.90
C SER A 54 -1.67 0.14 14.39
N VAL A 55 -2.70 -0.49 13.80
CA VAL A 55 -3.12 -0.25 12.41
C VAL A 55 -3.42 1.23 12.15
N SER A 56 -3.97 1.94 13.13
CA SER A 56 -4.29 3.37 12.99
C SER A 56 -3.03 4.23 12.81
N ASN A 57 -1.91 3.86 13.42
CA ASN A 57 -0.63 4.55 13.25
C ASN A 57 -0.09 4.37 11.84
N LEU A 58 -0.09 3.14 11.31
CA LEU A 58 0.28 2.87 9.91
C LEU A 58 -0.65 3.64 8.96
N SER A 59 -1.96 3.57 9.17
CA SER A 59 -2.95 4.29 8.34
C SER A 59 -2.72 5.79 8.34
N ALA A 60 -2.41 6.40 9.49
CA ALA A 60 -2.12 7.83 9.60
C ALA A 60 -0.84 8.23 8.86
N LYS A 61 0.23 7.41 8.93
CA LYS A 61 1.47 7.64 8.17
C LYS A 61 1.25 7.59 6.67
N LEU A 62 0.50 6.58 6.20
CA LEU A 62 0.14 6.44 4.78
C LEU A 62 -0.76 7.59 4.31
N GLN A 63 -1.66 8.06 5.17
CA GLN A 63 -2.56 9.17 4.85
C GLN A 63 -1.84 10.50 4.71
N ARG A 64 -0.87 10.77 5.58
CA ARG A 64 -0.11 12.04 5.62
C ARG A 64 1.16 11.97 4.79
N GLU A 65 1.36 10.87 4.06
CA GLU A 65 2.58 10.58 3.27
C GLU A 65 3.87 10.75 4.10
N SER A 66 3.79 10.42 5.39
CA SER A 66 4.88 10.60 6.35
C SER A 66 5.59 9.29 6.70
N ILE A 67 5.36 8.23 5.93
CA ILE A 67 6.07 6.95 6.08
C ILE A 67 7.53 7.15 5.64
N ARG A 68 8.48 6.66 6.44
CA ARG A 68 9.91 6.83 6.15
C ARG A 68 10.40 5.73 5.20
N TYR A 69 11.50 6.00 4.51
CA TYR A 69 12.13 4.99 3.64
C TYR A 69 12.46 3.68 4.39
N LYS A 70 13.09 3.77 5.57
CA LYS A 70 13.37 2.59 6.42
C LYS A 70 12.11 1.78 6.70
N GLU A 71 10.99 2.46 6.96
CA GLU A 71 9.71 1.80 7.25
C GLU A 71 9.15 1.09 6.01
N VAL A 72 9.35 1.64 4.81
CA VAL A 72 8.97 0.97 3.56
C VAL A 72 9.86 -0.25 3.29
N VAL A 73 11.14 -0.19 3.63
CA VAL A 73 12.08 -1.33 3.51
C VAL A 73 11.66 -2.48 4.42
N GLU A 74 11.38 -2.20 5.69
CA GLU A 74 10.94 -3.21 6.66
C GLU A 74 9.58 -3.81 6.29
N LEU A 75 8.65 -2.99 5.79
CA LEU A 75 7.38 -3.45 5.25
C LEU A 75 7.57 -4.38 4.05
N ALA A 76 8.47 -4.04 3.12
CA ALA A 76 8.76 -4.89 1.97
C ALA A 76 9.35 -6.24 2.41
N ASP A 77 10.26 -6.23 3.38
CA ASP A 77 10.87 -7.44 3.94
C ASP A 77 9.82 -8.37 4.57
N VAL A 78 8.94 -7.86 5.45
CA VAL A 78 7.86 -8.66 6.06
C VAL A 78 6.91 -9.23 5.01
N LEU A 79 6.62 -8.48 3.95
CA LEU A 79 5.77 -8.94 2.86
C LEU A 79 6.50 -9.86 1.85
N GLY A 80 7.81 -10.06 1.98
CA GLY A 80 8.61 -10.89 1.08
C GLY A 80 8.90 -10.26 -0.29
N TYR A 81 9.03 -8.93 -0.36
CA TYR A 81 9.35 -8.19 -1.59
C TYR A 81 10.72 -7.51 -1.53
N ASP A 82 11.36 -7.42 -2.69
CA ASP A 82 12.54 -6.58 -2.90
C ASP A 82 12.16 -5.13 -3.25
N LEU A 83 12.84 -4.16 -2.62
CA LEU A 83 12.76 -2.76 -3.01
C LEU A 83 13.89 -2.40 -3.97
N ILE A 84 13.57 -2.24 -5.26
CA ILE A 84 14.57 -2.01 -6.31
C ILE A 84 14.65 -0.54 -6.75
N TRP A 85 15.89 -0.06 -6.95
CA TRP A 85 16.15 1.19 -7.66
C TRP A 85 16.35 0.89 -9.15
N GLN A 86 15.35 1.19 -9.97
CA GLN A 86 15.42 0.98 -11.40
C GLN A 86 15.73 2.30 -12.14
N LYS A 87 16.82 2.31 -12.92
CA LYS A 87 17.15 3.44 -13.79
C LYS A 87 16.09 3.58 -14.89
N ARG A 88 15.63 4.81 -15.15
CA ARG A 88 14.70 5.10 -16.26
C ARG A 88 15.33 4.71 -17.60
N ARG A 89 14.53 4.14 -18.51
CA ARG A 89 14.95 3.83 -19.89
C ARG A 89 15.01 5.09 -20.74
#